data_AF-A0A715VIA8-F1
#
_entry.id   AF-A0A715VIA8-F1
#
_cell.length_a   1.000
_cell.length_b   1.000
_cell.length_c   1.000
_cell.angle_alpha   90.00
_cell.angle_beta   90.00
_cell.angle_gamma   90.00
#
_symmetry.space_group_name_H-M   'P 1'
#
loop_
_entity.id
_entity.type
_entity.pdbx_description
1 polymer ?
#
loop_
_entity_poly.entity_id
_entity_poly.type
_entity_poly.pdbx_seq_one_letter_code
_entity_poly.pdbx_strand_id
1 'polypeptide(L)'
;MDEITTVDIATYRDVRLAEINPRTGKAITGNTVRLELALLSSLFNIARVEWGTCRTNPVELVRKPKVSSGRDRRLTSSEERRLSRYFREKNLMLYVIFHLALETAMRQGEILALRWEHIDLRHGVAHLPETKNGHSRDVPLSRRARNFLQMMPVNLHGNVFDYTASGFKNAWRIATQRLRIEDLHFHDLRHEAISRFFELGSLNVMEIAAISGHRSMNMLKRYTHLRAWQLVSKLDARRRQTQKVAAWFVPYPAHITTIDEENGQKAHRIEIGDFDNLHVTATTKEEAVHRASEVLLRTLAIAAQKGERVPSPGALPVNDPDYIMICPLNPGSTPL
;
A
#
# COMPACT_ATOMS: atom_id res chain seq x y z
N MET A 1 -12.73 -45.08 26.31
CA MET A 1 -12.34 -44.63 24.95
C MET A 1 -11.08 -45.34 24.43
N ASP A 2 -10.40 -46.16 25.23
CA ASP A 2 -9.17 -46.86 24.82
C ASP A 2 -9.35 -47.96 23.76
N GLU A 3 -10.57 -48.36 23.44
CA GLU A 3 -10.86 -49.32 22.37
C GLU A 3 -10.64 -48.74 20.97
N ILE A 4 -10.63 -47.40 20.83
CA ILE A 4 -10.42 -46.75 19.53
C ILE A 4 -8.93 -46.63 19.26
N THR A 5 -8.48 -47.30 18.20
CA THR A 5 -7.08 -47.38 17.81
C THR A 5 -6.72 -46.39 16.69
N THR A 6 -5.43 -46.24 16.43
CA THR A 6 -4.93 -45.48 15.28
C THR A 6 -5.41 -46.04 13.94
N VAL A 7 -5.66 -47.35 13.85
CA VAL A 7 -6.18 -48.02 12.65
C VAL A 7 -7.61 -47.58 12.38
N ASP A 8 -8.44 -47.43 13.41
CA ASP A 8 -9.82 -46.97 13.27
C ASP A 8 -9.88 -45.54 12.76
N ILE A 9 -9.03 -44.65 13.28
CA ILE A 9 -8.93 -43.25 12.82
C ILE A 9 -8.39 -43.17 11.38
N ALA A 10 -7.43 -44.02 11.01
CA ALA A 10 -6.92 -44.09 9.64
C ALA A 10 -7.99 -44.60 8.66
N THR A 11 -8.74 -45.63 9.05
CA THR A 11 -9.88 -46.17 8.29
C THR A 11 -10.95 -45.10 8.11
N TYR A 12 -11.31 -44.39 9.17
CA TYR A 12 -12.24 -43.26 9.10
C TYR A 12 -11.76 -42.19 8.10
N ARG A 13 -10.49 -41.78 8.17
CA ARG A 13 -9.92 -40.81 7.22
C ARG A 13 -10.10 -41.27 5.77
N ASP A 14 -9.80 -42.54 5.48
CA ASP A 14 -9.81 -43.06 4.12
C ASP A 14 -11.24 -43.23 3.58
N VAL A 15 -12.17 -43.70 4.41
CA VAL A 15 -13.59 -43.73 4.09
C VAL A 15 -14.12 -42.33 3.80
N ARG A 16 -13.82 -41.36 4.66
CA ARG A 16 -14.27 -39.96 4.49
C ARG A 16 -13.71 -39.31 3.23
N LEU A 17 -12.48 -39.64 2.84
CA LEU A 17 -11.89 -39.15 1.59
C LEU A 17 -12.55 -39.76 0.34
N ALA A 18 -13.08 -40.98 0.44
CA ALA A 18 -13.79 -41.65 -0.65
C ALA A 18 -15.26 -41.20 -0.79
N GLU A 19 -15.84 -40.59 0.24
CA GLU A 19 -17.23 -40.14 0.22
C GLU A 19 -17.47 -38.92 -0.68
N ILE A 20 -18.71 -38.83 -1.18
CA ILE A 20 -19.21 -37.70 -1.96
C ILE A 20 -20.01 -36.78 -1.05
N ASN A 21 -19.71 -35.49 -1.08
CA ASN A 21 -20.45 -34.48 -0.34
C ASN A 21 -21.85 -34.29 -0.96
N PRO A 22 -22.96 -34.58 -0.24
CA PRO A 22 -24.31 -34.59 -0.79
C PRO A 22 -24.78 -33.21 -1.26
N ARG A 23 -24.24 -32.13 -0.69
CA ARG A 23 -24.60 -30.75 -1.03
C ARG A 23 -23.91 -30.27 -2.32
N THR A 24 -22.74 -30.82 -2.63
CA THR A 24 -21.91 -30.33 -3.75
C THR A 24 -21.73 -31.35 -4.87
N GLY A 25 -22.05 -32.62 -4.64
CA GLY A 25 -21.83 -33.72 -5.59
C GLY A 25 -20.35 -34.03 -5.84
N LYS A 26 -19.43 -33.46 -5.07
CA LYS A 26 -17.97 -33.62 -5.22
C LYS A 26 -17.39 -34.46 -4.09
N ALA A 27 -16.27 -35.12 -4.34
CA ALA A 27 -15.51 -35.81 -3.31
C ALA A 27 -15.14 -34.86 -2.15
N ILE A 28 -15.11 -35.38 -0.93
CA ILE A 28 -14.78 -34.58 0.25
C ILE A 28 -13.32 -34.14 0.18
N THR A 29 -13.09 -32.84 0.37
CA THR A 29 -11.73 -32.30 0.30
C THR A 29 -10.88 -32.76 1.50
N GLY A 30 -9.59 -32.99 1.27
CA GLY A 30 -8.66 -33.36 2.34
C GLY A 30 -8.60 -32.35 3.49
N ASN A 31 -8.87 -31.07 3.23
CA ASN A 31 -8.95 -30.07 4.30
C ASN A 31 -10.18 -30.27 5.21
N THR A 32 -11.32 -30.71 4.67
CA THR A 32 -12.50 -31.06 5.47
C THR A 32 -12.16 -32.21 6.43
N VAL A 33 -11.60 -33.30 5.90
CA VAL A 33 -11.18 -34.45 6.73
C VAL A 33 -10.13 -34.04 7.76
N ARG A 34 -9.20 -33.15 7.40
CA ARG A 34 -8.20 -32.62 8.35
C ARG A 34 -8.84 -31.82 9.50
N LEU A 35 -9.91 -31.08 9.25
CA LEU A 35 -10.65 -30.35 10.29
C LEU A 35 -11.43 -31.31 11.19
N GLU A 36 -12.05 -32.35 10.61
CA GLU A 36 -12.70 -33.44 11.37
C GLU A 36 -11.69 -34.15 12.28
N LEU A 37 -10.52 -34.52 11.75
CA LEU A 37 -9.43 -35.11 12.54
C LEU A 37 -8.91 -34.15 13.63
N ALA A 38 -8.87 -32.83 13.36
CA ALA A 38 -8.46 -31.86 14.37
C ALA A 38 -9.47 -31.80 15.53
N LEU A 39 -10.77 -31.87 15.23
CA LEU A 39 -11.83 -31.95 16.22
C LEU A 39 -11.72 -33.24 17.05
N LEU A 40 -11.55 -34.39 16.39
CA LEU A 40 -11.36 -35.67 17.07
C LEU A 40 -10.12 -35.65 17.96
N SER A 41 -9.00 -35.11 17.47
CA SER A 41 -7.78 -34.95 18.25
C SER A 41 -8.01 -34.08 19.49
N SER A 42 -8.82 -33.01 19.39
CA SER A 42 -9.18 -32.19 20.54
C SER A 42 -10.00 -32.97 21.56
N LEU A 43 -10.98 -33.77 21.09
CA LEU A 43 -11.81 -34.61 21.94
C LEU A 43 -10.97 -35.65 22.71
N PHE A 44 -10.08 -36.37 22.03
CA PHE A 44 -9.20 -37.35 22.67
C PHE A 44 -8.21 -36.70 23.65
N ASN A 45 -7.77 -35.47 23.40
CA ASN A 45 -6.95 -34.74 24.36
C ASN A 45 -7.73 -34.39 25.64
N ILE A 46 -9.00 -33.97 25.52
CA ILE A 46 -9.87 -33.74 26.68
C ILE A 46 -10.13 -35.06 27.41
N ALA A 47 -10.48 -36.12 26.68
CA ALA A 47 -10.75 -37.43 27.25
C ALA A 47 -9.55 -38.02 28.02
N ARG A 48 -8.34 -37.74 27.53
CA ARG A 48 -7.07 -38.14 28.16
C ARG A 48 -6.74 -37.31 29.41
N VAL A 49 -6.83 -35.98 29.31
CA VAL A 49 -6.33 -35.06 30.34
C VAL A 49 -7.36 -34.80 31.43
N GLU A 50 -8.60 -34.51 31.03
CA GLU A 50 -9.65 -34.07 31.96
C GLU A 50 -10.50 -35.23 32.47
N TRP A 51 -10.84 -36.18 31.58
CA TRP A 51 -11.77 -37.26 31.94
C TRP A 51 -11.06 -38.53 32.40
N GLY A 52 -9.77 -38.70 32.07
CA GLY A 52 -9.03 -39.93 32.37
C GLY A 52 -9.61 -41.19 31.70
N THR A 53 -10.38 -41.03 30.61
CA THR A 53 -11.12 -42.12 29.95
C THR A 53 -10.38 -42.77 28.77
N CYS A 54 -9.23 -42.21 28.42
CA CYS A 54 -8.27 -42.83 27.53
C CYS A 54 -6.83 -42.46 27.91
N ARG A 55 -5.87 -43.34 27.58
CA ARG A 55 -4.45 -43.14 27.89
C ARG A 55 -3.72 -42.39 26.78
N THR A 56 -4.14 -42.59 25.53
CA THR A 56 -3.46 -42.05 24.35
C THR A 56 -4.43 -41.33 23.43
N ASN A 57 -3.90 -40.44 22.59
CA ASN A 57 -4.65 -39.83 21.49
C ASN A 57 -4.33 -40.57 20.18
N PRO A 58 -5.22 -41.43 19.68
CA PRO A 58 -4.95 -42.24 18.48
C PRO A 58 -4.80 -41.39 17.21
N VAL A 59 -5.28 -40.14 17.21
CA VAL A 59 -5.26 -39.23 16.06
C VAL A 59 -3.87 -38.63 15.81
N GLU A 60 -3.02 -38.53 16.84
CA GLU A 60 -1.68 -37.94 16.74
C GLU A 60 -0.76 -38.75 15.81
N LEU A 61 -0.96 -40.07 15.75
CA LEU A 61 -0.16 -41.00 14.95
C LEU A 61 -0.66 -41.14 13.50
N VAL A 62 -1.85 -40.61 13.19
CA VAL A 62 -2.43 -40.72 11.84
C VAL A 62 -1.84 -39.66 10.92
N ARG A 63 -1.32 -40.11 9.76
CA ARG A 63 -0.93 -39.22 8.68
C ARG A 63 -2.14 -38.44 8.17
N LYS A 64 -2.06 -37.10 8.25
CA LYS A 64 -3.13 -36.21 7.80
C LYS A 64 -3.07 -36.02 6.28
N PRO A 65 -4.21 -35.76 5.62
CA PRO A 65 -4.23 -35.42 4.21
C PRO A 65 -3.36 -34.18 3.91
N LYS A 66 -2.82 -34.13 2.69
CA LYS A 66 -2.03 -32.97 2.24
C LYS A 66 -2.88 -31.69 2.32
N VAL A 67 -2.29 -30.63 2.85
CA VAL A 67 -2.93 -29.32 2.88
C VAL A 67 -3.17 -28.87 1.45
N SER A 68 -4.41 -28.53 1.11
CA SER A 68 -4.75 -28.00 -0.21
C SER A 68 -3.99 -26.71 -0.47
N SER A 69 -3.51 -26.53 -1.70
CA SER A 69 -3.03 -25.23 -2.14
C SER A 69 -4.14 -24.20 -1.98
N GLY A 70 -3.83 -23.06 -1.35
CA GLY A 70 -4.79 -21.96 -1.24
C GLY A 70 -5.22 -21.50 -2.64
N ARG A 71 -6.41 -20.91 -2.76
CA ARG A 71 -6.89 -20.37 -4.05
C ARG A 71 -5.94 -19.29 -4.58
N ASP A 72 -5.65 -19.32 -5.88
CA ASP A 72 -4.83 -18.33 -6.59
C ASP A 72 -5.65 -17.51 -7.61
N ARG A 73 -6.98 -17.54 -7.47
CA ARG A 73 -7.89 -16.81 -8.34
C ARG A 73 -7.71 -15.29 -8.16
N ARG A 74 -7.31 -14.61 -9.24
CA ARG A 74 -7.18 -13.13 -9.33
C ARG A 74 -8.37 -12.54 -10.08
N LEU A 75 -8.85 -11.36 -9.67
CA LEU A 75 -9.92 -10.66 -10.40
C LEU A 75 -9.34 -10.03 -11.66
N THR A 76 -9.91 -10.33 -12.83
CA THR A 76 -9.44 -9.70 -14.08
C THR A 76 -10.04 -8.30 -14.27
N SER A 77 -9.36 -7.43 -15.01
CA SER A 77 -9.86 -6.07 -15.28
C SER A 77 -11.19 -6.06 -16.04
N SER A 78 -11.47 -7.08 -16.87
CA SER A 78 -12.75 -7.22 -17.56
C SER A 78 -13.87 -7.58 -16.58
N GLU A 79 -13.63 -8.54 -15.68
CA GLU A 79 -14.58 -8.90 -14.63
C GLU A 79 -14.85 -7.75 -13.67
N GLU A 80 -13.80 -7.02 -13.25
CA GLU A 80 -13.94 -5.85 -12.40
C GLU A 80 -14.86 -4.81 -13.03
N ARG A 81 -14.64 -4.46 -14.31
CA ARG A 81 -15.51 -3.51 -15.03
C ARG A 81 -16.95 -3.99 -15.11
N ARG A 82 -17.18 -5.28 -15.41
CA ARG A 82 -18.51 -5.86 -15.52
C ARG A 82 -19.25 -5.85 -14.18
N LEU A 83 -18.59 -6.29 -13.10
CA LEU A 83 -19.13 -6.29 -11.74
C LEU A 83 -19.41 -4.86 -11.24
N SER A 84 -18.44 -3.96 -11.43
CA SER A 84 -18.56 -2.54 -11.06
C SER A 84 -19.78 -1.90 -11.72
N ARG A 85 -19.97 -2.09 -13.04
CA ARG A 85 -21.15 -1.58 -13.76
C ARG A 85 -22.45 -2.21 -13.26
N TYR A 86 -22.48 -3.53 -13.13
CA TYR A 86 -23.66 -4.25 -12.67
C TYR A 86 -24.12 -3.78 -11.28
N PHE A 87 -23.19 -3.63 -10.33
CA PHE A 87 -23.56 -3.15 -9.00
C PHE A 87 -23.99 -1.69 -9.00
N ARG A 88 -23.34 -0.83 -9.79
CA ARG A 88 -23.72 0.59 -9.90
C ARG A 88 -25.18 0.77 -10.33
N GLU A 89 -25.64 -0.04 -11.28
CA GLU A 89 -27.01 0.00 -11.80
C GLU A 89 -28.03 -0.66 -10.85
N LYS A 90 -27.61 -1.63 -10.04
CA LYS A 90 -28.53 -2.44 -9.22
C LYS A 90 -28.67 -1.96 -7.78
N ASN A 91 -27.56 -1.63 -7.13
CA ASN A 91 -27.55 -1.31 -5.71
C ASN A 91 -26.27 -0.57 -5.32
N LEU A 92 -26.43 0.67 -4.85
CA LEU A 92 -25.31 1.53 -4.46
C LEU A 92 -24.46 0.94 -3.32
N MET A 93 -25.07 0.29 -2.33
CA MET A 93 -24.31 -0.35 -1.24
C MET A 93 -23.42 -1.47 -1.76
N LEU A 94 -23.93 -2.34 -2.65
CA LEU A 94 -23.12 -3.40 -3.25
C LEU A 94 -21.97 -2.82 -4.09
N TYR A 95 -22.22 -1.71 -4.78
CA TYR A 95 -21.21 -0.99 -5.53
C TYR A 95 -20.08 -0.50 -4.62
N VAL A 96 -20.42 0.16 -3.50
CA VAL A 96 -19.46 0.67 -2.52
C VAL A 96 -18.72 -0.49 -1.82
N ILE A 97 -19.42 -1.53 -1.38
CA ILE A 97 -18.83 -2.72 -0.73
C ILE A 97 -17.79 -3.39 -1.65
N PHE A 98 -18.11 -3.54 -2.94
CA PHE A 98 -17.21 -4.13 -3.92
C PHE A 98 -15.91 -3.34 -4.06
N HIS A 99 -16.00 -2.03 -4.21
CA HIS A 99 -14.82 -1.18 -4.34
C HIS A 99 -14.02 -1.07 -3.04
N LEU A 100 -14.69 -1.00 -1.89
CA LEU A 100 -14.00 -1.00 -0.60
C LEU A 100 -13.19 -2.27 -0.38
N ALA A 101 -13.70 -3.44 -0.78
CA ALA A 101 -12.95 -4.68 -0.68
C ALA A 101 -11.62 -4.64 -1.45
N LEU A 102 -11.63 -4.02 -2.64
CA LEU A 102 -10.45 -3.86 -3.51
C LEU A 102 -9.46 -2.80 -2.99
N GLU A 103 -9.96 -1.75 -2.34
CA GLU A 103 -9.13 -0.63 -1.87
C GLU A 103 -8.55 -0.84 -0.47
N THR A 104 -9.15 -1.70 0.35
CA THR A 104 -8.79 -1.84 1.78
C THR A 104 -8.34 -3.25 2.18
N ALA A 105 -8.57 -4.24 1.33
CA ALA A 105 -8.35 -5.65 1.62
C ALA A 105 -9.11 -6.18 2.86
N MET A 106 -10.13 -5.48 3.38
CA MET A 106 -10.91 -5.95 4.54
C MET A 106 -11.65 -7.27 4.26
N ARG A 107 -11.91 -8.06 5.31
CA ARG A 107 -12.78 -9.24 5.23
C ARG A 107 -14.22 -8.81 5.02
N GLN A 108 -15.02 -9.66 4.37
CA GLN A 108 -16.45 -9.39 4.15
C GLN A 108 -17.19 -8.97 5.44
N GLY A 109 -17.00 -9.71 6.53
CA GLY A 109 -17.65 -9.38 7.81
C GLY A 109 -17.21 -8.04 8.38
N GLU A 110 -15.94 -7.65 8.19
CA GLU A 110 -15.42 -6.36 8.65
C GLU A 110 -16.04 -5.21 7.85
N ILE A 111 -16.17 -5.35 6.52
CA ILE A 111 -16.81 -4.34 5.67
C ILE A 111 -18.28 -4.16 6.04
N LEU A 112 -19.03 -5.27 6.16
CA LEU A 112 -20.46 -5.23 6.46
C LEU A 112 -20.76 -4.72 7.87
N ALA A 113 -19.83 -4.87 8.80
CA ALA A 113 -19.95 -4.39 10.18
C ALA A 113 -19.36 -2.99 10.40
N LEU A 114 -18.96 -2.28 9.33
CA LEU A 114 -18.48 -0.91 9.46
C LEU A 114 -19.55 0.00 10.07
N ARG A 115 -19.11 0.87 10.96
CA ARG A 115 -19.96 1.85 11.66
C ARG A 115 -19.40 3.25 11.46
N TRP A 116 -20.28 4.23 11.26
CA TRP A 116 -19.88 5.60 10.96
C TRP A 116 -19.04 6.23 12.07
N GLU A 117 -19.35 5.94 13.33
CA GLU A 117 -18.60 6.45 14.49
C GLU A 117 -17.16 5.93 14.57
N HIS A 118 -16.82 4.88 13.81
CA HIS A 118 -15.47 4.33 13.73
C HIS A 118 -14.72 4.76 12.47
N ILE A 119 -15.28 5.69 11.68
CA ILE A 119 -14.68 6.13 10.42
C ILE A 119 -14.31 7.61 10.53
N ASP A 120 -13.02 7.87 10.47
CA ASP A 120 -12.49 9.21 10.32
C ASP A 120 -12.18 9.46 8.84
N LEU A 121 -13.12 10.10 8.13
CA LEU A 121 -12.93 10.45 6.73
C LEU A 121 -11.90 11.58 6.52
N ARG A 122 -11.62 12.41 7.54
CA ARG A 122 -10.68 13.52 7.45
C ARG A 122 -9.25 13.00 7.45
N HIS A 123 -8.91 12.16 8.42
CA HIS A 123 -7.60 11.51 8.51
C HIS A 123 -7.52 10.28 7.60
N GLY A 124 -8.66 9.73 7.18
CA GLY A 124 -8.76 8.61 6.26
C GLY A 124 -8.43 7.29 6.93
N VAL A 125 -9.08 7.01 8.06
CA VAL A 125 -8.88 5.81 8.85
C VAL A 125 -10.24 5.21 9.22
N ALA A 126 -10.39 3.90 9.07
CA ALA A 126 -11.49 3.14 9.63
C ALA A 126 -10.97 2.27 10.77
N HIS A 127 -11.46 2.51 11.98
CA HIS A 127 -11.17 1.69 13.15
C HIS A 127 -12.05 0.44 13.12
N LEU A 128 -11.43 -0.73 13.16
CA LEU A 128 -12.13 -2.00 13.33
C LEU A 128 -11.98 -2.42 14.80
N PRO A 129 -13.04 -2.34 15.62
CA PRO A 129 -12.99 -2.79 17.01
C PRO A 129 -12.78 -4.30 17.09
N GLU A 130 -12.39 -4.81 18.26
CA GLU A 130 -12.21 -6.24 18.46
C GLU A 130 -13.45 -7.03 18.03
N THR A 131 -13.22 -8.04 17.21
CA THR A 131 -14.27 -8.98 16.80
C THR A 131 -14.04 -10.30 17.52
N LYS A 132 -15.08 -11.13 17.61
CA LYS A 132 -15.05 -12.45 18.29
C LYS A 132 -13.87 -13.36 17.92
N ASN A 133 -13.16 -13.08 16.81
CA ASN A 133 -11.99 -13.85 16.33
C ASN A 133 -10.78 -12.99 15.93
N GLY A 134 -10.74 -11.68 16.23
CA GLY A 134 -9.74 -10.76 15.71
C GLY A 134 -9.39 -9.61 16.64
N HIS A 135 -8.18 -9.06 16.48
CA HIS A 135 -7.71 -7.88 17.23
C HIS A 135 -8.24 -6.59 16.61
N SER A 136 -8.38 -5.57 17.46
CA SER A 136 -8.65 -4.22 17.00
C SER A 136 -7.53 -3.76 16.07
N ARG A 137 -7.88 -3.10 14.96
CA ARG A 137 -6.88 -2.49 14.08
C ARG A 137 -7.47 -1.35 13.29
N ASP A 138 -6.58 -0.46 12.87
CA ASP A 138 -6.92 0.64 11.99
C ASP A 138 -6.62 0.29 10.54
N VAL A 139 -7.59 0.55 9.67
CA VAL A 139 -7.48 0.33 8.23
C VAL A 139 -7.37 1.70 7.56
N PRO A 140 -6.25 2.01 6.89
CA PRO A 140 -6.13 3.25 6.14
C PRO A 140 -7.05 3.23 4.92
N LEU A 141 -7.72 4.36 4.69
CA LEU A 141 -8.65 4.56 3.60
C LEU A 141 -7.97 5.42 2.52
N SER A 142 -7.72 4.80 1.36
CA SER A 142 -7.27 5.51 0.16
C SER A 142 -8.25 6.64 -0.20
N ARG A 143 -7.80 7.63 -0.97
CA ARG A 143 -8.71 8.68 -1.50
C ARG A 143 -9.91 8.07 -2.23
N ARG A 144 -9.70 6.98 -2.96
CA ARG A 144 -10.77 6.26 -3.67
C ARG A 144 -11.74 5.60 -2.67
N ALA A 145 -11.24 4.91 -1.65
CA ALA A 145 -12.07 4.32 -0.60
C ALA A 145 -12.95 5.37 0.09
N ARG A 146 -12.38 6.53 0.44
CA ARG A 146 -13.12 7.65 1.03
C ARG A 146 -14.22 8.17 0.10
N ASN A 147 -13.90 8.35 -1.19
CA ASN A 147 -14.89 8.79 -2.16
C ASN A 147 -16.07 7.82 -2.27
N PHE A 148 -15.82 6.50 -2.23
CA PHE A 148 -16.90 5.51 -2.24
C PHE A 148 -17.74 5.54 -0.97
N LEU A 149 -17.12 5.71 0.20
CA LEU A 149 -17.85 5.88 1.47
C LEU A 149 -18.73 7.14 1.44
N GLN A 150 -18.24 8.24 0.89
CA GLN A 150 -18.99 9.49 0.77
C GLN A 150 -20.19 9.40 -0.19
N MET A 151 -20.30 8.34 -1.00
CA MET A 151 -21.53 8.09 -1.76
C MET A 151 -22.67 7.58 -0.88
N MET A 152 -22.37 7.04 0.30
CA MET A 152 -23.37 6.60 1.27
C MET A 152 -23.88 7.79 2.10
N PRO A 153 -25.14 7.78 2.56
CA PRO A 153 -25.63 8.77 3.51
C PRO A 153 -24.79 8.73 4.78
N VAL A 154 -24.06 9.82 5.03
CA VAL A 154 -23.20 9.95 6.21
C VAL A 154 -24.07 10.21 7.42
N ASN A 155 -23.94 9.36 8.45
CA ASN A 155 -24.59 9.53 9.74
C ASN A 155 -23.52 9.72 10.83
N LEU A 156 -23.90 10.25 11.99
CA LEU A 156 -22.99 10.35 13.14
C LEU A 156 -22.71 8.97 13.77
N HIS A 157 -23.72 8.10 13.76
CA HIS A 157 -23.65 6.77 14.37
C HIS A 157 -24.40 5.73 13.54
N GLY A 158 -24.06 4.46 13.75
CA GLY A 158 -24.74 3.31 13.18
C GLY A 158 -24.00 2.68 12.00
N ASN A 159 -24.60 1.62 11.46
CA ASN A 159 -23.98 0.85 10.39
C ASN A 159 -23.88 1.65 9.08
N VAL A 160 -22.76 1.49 8.38
CA VAL A 160 -22.57 2.06 7.04
C VAL A 160 -23.41 1.30 6.00
N PHE A 161 -23.53 -0.01 6.16
CA PHE A 161 -24.26 -0.89 5.24
C PHE A 161 -25.37 -1.64 5.97
N ASP A 162 -26.55 -1.65 5.36
CA ASP A 162 -27.67 -2.48 5.82
C ASP A 162 -27.72 -3.80 5.04
N TYR A 163 -26.76 -4.68 5.35
CA TYR A 163 -26.67 -6.01 4.73
C TYR A 163 -26.33 -7.08 5.76
N THR A 164 -27.16 -8.12 5.80
CA THR A 164 -26.80 -9.36 6.49
C THR A 164 -25.74 -10.12 5.71
N ALA A 165 -24.90 -10.90 6.40
CA ALA A 165 -23.87 -11.70 5.76
C ALA A 165 -24.44 -12.73 4.75
N SER A 166 -25.62 -13.29 5.04
CA SER A 166 -26.34 -14.21 4.15
C SER A 166 -26.93 -13.48 2.94
N GLY A 167 -27.59 -12.34 3.15
CA GLY A 167 -28.14 -11.50 2.08
C GLY A 167 -27.06 -11.07 1.09
N PHE A 168 -25.92 -10.61 1.60
CA PHE A 168 -24.77 -10.23 0.77
C PHE A 168 -24.22 -11.41 -0.04
N LYS A 169 -24.02 -12.58 0.60
CA LYS A 169 -23.53 -13.79 -0.10
C LYS A 169 -24.46 -14.19 -1.24
N ASN A 170 -25.77 -14.08 -1.04
CA ASN A 170 -26.75 -14.35 -2.08
C ASN A 170 -26.66 -13.33 -3.23
N ALA A 171 -26.57 -12.03 -2.92
CA ALA A 171 -26.41 -10.97 -3.92
C ALA A 171 -25.14 -11.16 -4.77
N TRP A 172 -24.01 -11.48 -4.13
CA TRP A 172 -22.75 -11.80 -4.82
C TRP A 172 -22.91 -12.97 -5.78
N ARG A 173 -23.50 -14.08 -5.32
CA ARG A 173 -23.76 -15.27 -6.14
C ARG A 173 -24.65 -14.96 -7.35
N ILE A 174 -25.70 -14.17 -7.17
CA ILE A 174 -26.58 -13.77 -8.26
C ILE A 174 -25.81 -12.92 -9.29
N ALA A 175 -24.97 -11.99 -8.84
CA ALA A 175 -24.17 -11.15 -9.73
C ALA A 175 -23.18 -11.97 -10.56
N THR A 176 -22.41 -12.86 -9.94
CA THR A 176 -21.45 -13.71 -10.66
C THR A 176 -22.14 -14.67 -11.63
N GLN A 177 -23.28 -15.25 -11.26
CA GLN A 177 -24.07 -16.10 -12.16
C GLN A 177 -24.60 -15.33 -13.38
N ARG A 178 -25.23 -14.16 -13.16
CA ARG A 178 -25.77 -13.33 -14.26
C ARG A 178 -24.69 -12.84 -15.21
N LEU A 179 -23.52 -12.51 -14.69
CA LEU A 179 -22.38 -12.05 -15.49
C LEU A 179 -21.54 -13.20 -16.07
N ARG A 180 -21.92 -14.46 -15.80
CA ARG A 180 -21.17 -15.67 -16.21
C ARG A 180 -19.70 -15.59 -15.80
N ILE A 181 -19.45 -15.20 -14.55
CA ILE A 181 -18.12 -15.15 -13.96
C ILE A 181 -17.91 -16.46 -13.19
N GLU A 182 -16.94 -17.24 -13.64
CA GLU A 182 -16.65 -18.56 -13.09
C GLU A 182 -15.67 -18.48 -11.93
N ASP A 183 -15.94 -19.30 -10.91
CA ASP A 183 -15.08 -19.56 -9.75
C ASP A 183 -14.51 -18.30 -9.09
N LEU A 184 -15.33 -17.25 -8.92
CA LEU A 184 -14.94 -16.02 -8.21
C LEU A 184 -15.75 -15.85 -6.92
N HIS A 185 -15.07 -15.98 -5.79
CA HIS A 185 -15.62 -15.69 -4.46
C HIS A 185 -15.33 -14.26 -4.05
N PHE A 186 -16.19 -13.68 -3.20
CA PHE A 186 -15.95 -12.34 -2.69
C PHE A 186 -14.62 -12.23 -1.91
N HIS A 187 -14.21 -13.30 -1.24
CA HIS A 187 -12.91 -13.34 -0.56
C HIS A 187 -11.72 -13.24 -1.52
N ASP A 188 -11.89 -13.60 -2.79
CA ASP A 188 -10.84 -13.45 -3.80
C ASP A 188 -10.55 -11.95 -4.07
N LEU A 189 -11.47 -11.02 -3.76
CA LEU A 189 -11.21 -9.57 -3.82
C LEU A 189 -10.21 -9.10 -2.79
N ARG A 190 -10.21 -9.72 -1.61
CA ARG A 190 -9.18 -9.45 -0.60
C ARG A 190 -7.82 -9.95 -1.07
N HIS A 191 -7.77 -11.15 -1.65
CA HIS A 191 -6.55 -11.67 -2.26
C HIS A 191 -6.06 -10.73 -3.38
N GLU A 192 -6.98 -10.22 -4.20
CA GLU A 192 -6.71 -9.26 -5.25
C GLU A 192 -6.10 -7.95 -4.72
N ALA A 193 -6.74 -7.36 -3.70
CA ALA A 193 -6.29 -6.13 -3.06
C ALA A 193 -4.88 -6.26 -2.47
N ILE A 194 -4.59 -7.38 -1.79
CA ILE A 194 -3.27 -7.64 -1.23
C ILE A 194 -2.22 -7.71 -2.33
N SER A 195 -2.44 -8.46 -3.41
CA SER A 195 -1.43 -8.47 -4.48
C SER A 195 -1.27 -7.10 -5.12
N ARG A 196 -2.34 -6.30 -5.26
CA ARG A 196 -2.22 -4.90 -5.74
C ARG A 196 -1.34 -4.08 -4.81
N PHE A 197 -1.46 -4.23 -3.48
CA PHE A 197 -0.59 -3.55 -2.53
C PHE A 197 0.88 -3.94 -2.69
N PHE A 198 1.18 -5.22 -2.96
CA PHE A 198 2.53 -5.65 -3.30
C PHE A 198 3.02 -5.09 -4.64
N GLU A 199 2.15 -5.09 -5.65
CA GLU A 199 2.45 -4.58 -7.00
C GLU A 199 2.68 -3.07 -7.04
N LEU A 200 2.00 -2.30 -6.17
CA LEU A 200 2.24 -0.86 -5.99
C LEU A 200 3.68 -0.56 -5.58
N GLY A 201 4.30 -1.47 -4.82
CA GLY A 201 5.68 -1.34 -4.38
C GLY A 201 5.93 -0.21 -3.36
N SER A 202 4.95 0.65 -3.03
CA SER A 202 5.13 1.70 -2.02
C SER A 202 5.11 1.17 -0.59
N LEU A 203 4.38 0.08 -0.35
CA LEU A 203 4.21 -0.51 0.97
C LEU A 203 5.21 -1.64 1.22
N ASN A 204 5.68 -1.75 2.47
CA ASN A 204 6.47 -2.87 2.94
C ASN A 204 5.55 -4.01 3.41
N VAL A 205 6.12 -5.20 3.61
CA VAL A 205 5.36 -6.41 3.93
C VAL A 205 4.63 -6.29 5.28
N MET A 206 5.23 -5.61 6.26
CA MET A 206 4.63 -5.40 7.58
C MET A 206 3.45 -4.42 7.52
N GLU A 207 3.56 -3.36 6.72
CA GLU A 207 2.46 -2.43 6.47
C GLU A 207 1.29 -3.15 5.80
N ILE A 208 1.56 -3.98 4.78
CA ILE A 208 0.51 -4.79 4.14
C ILE A 208 -0.11 -5.76 5.14
N ALA A 209 0.68 -6.39 6.01
CA ALA A 209 0.19 -7.28 7.06
C ALA A 209 -0.71 -6.55 8.06
N ALA A 210 -0.35 -5.33 8.48
CA ALA A 210 -1.12 -4.49 9.38
C ALA A 210 -2.46 -4.09 8.74
N ILE A 211 -2.43 -3.55 7.51
CA ILE A 211 -3.62 -3.14 6.76
C ILE A 211 -4.59 -4.31 6.59
N SER A 212 -4.07 -5.42 6.06
CA SER A 212 -4.88 -6.60 5.80
C SER A 212 -5.26 -7.34 7.10
N GLY A 213 -4.55 -7.19 8.21
CA GLY A 213 -4.81 -7.93 9.45
C GLY A 213 -4.44 -9.42 9.34
N HIS A 214 -3.27 -9.72 8.77
CA HIS A 214 -2.68 -11.06 8.80
C HIS A 214 -1.85 -11.26 10.08
N ARG A 215 -2.13 -12.35 10.81
CA ARG A 215 -1.36 -12.73 12.01
C ARG A 215 -0.02 -13.40 11.69
N SER A 216 0.03 -14.16 10.61
CA SER A 216 1.23 -14.90 10.21
C SER A 216 1.71 -14.41 8.86
N MET A 217 3.01 -14.07 8.80
CA MET A 217 3.68 -13.64 7.58
C MET A 217 3.73 -14.74 6.51
N ASN A 218 3.65 -16.02 6.94
CA ASN A 218 3.58 -17.15 6.00
C ASN A 218 2.37 -17.06 5.06
N MET A 219 1.27 -16.43 5.49
CA MET A 219 0.11 -16.20 4.63
C MET A 219 0.38 -15.20 3.52
N LEU A 220 1.32 -14.27 3.73
CA LEU A 220 1.68 -13.25 2.74
C LEU A 220 2.80 -13.70 1.79
N LYS A 221 3.54 -14.76 2.12
CA LYS A 221 4.66 -15.29 1.32
C LYS A 221 4.31 -15.53 -0.16
N ARG A 222 3.05 -15.86 -0.46
CA ARG A 222 2.59 -16.08 -1.84
C ARG A 222 2.51 -14.79 -2.69
N TYR A 223 2.52 -13.62 -2.06
CA TYR A 223 2.50 -12.32 -2.73
C TYR A 223 3.87 -11.68 -2.82
N THR A 224 4.85 -12.19 -2.07
CA THR A 224 6.20 -11.62 -2.00
C THR A 224 7.09 -12.04 -3.16
N HIS A 225 6.52 -12.48 -4.30
CA HIS A 225 7.28 -12.70 -5.53
C HIS A 225 7.73 -11.35 -6.12
N LEU A 226 8.58 -10.66 -5.37
CA LEU A 226 9.21 -9.40 -5.74
C LEU A 226 10.06 -9.68 -6.96
N ARG A 227 9.74 -9.02 -8.08
CA ARG A 227 10.59 -9.11 -9.28
C ARG A 227 11.83 -8.26 -9.02
N ALA A 228 13.02 -8.81 -9.29
CA ALA A 228 14.29 -8.15 -9.00
C ALA A 228 14.37 -6.71 -9.55
N TRP A 229 13.80 -6.45 -10.73
CA TRP A 229 13.77 -5.11 -11.33
C TRP A 229 12.94 -4.07 -10.52
N GLN A 230 11.91 -4.50 -9.79
CA GLN A 230 11.13 -3.61 -8.91
C GLN A 230 11.96 -3.17 -7.69
N LEU A 231 12.92 -4.00 -7.27
CA LEU A 231 13.87 -3.67 -6.20
C LEU A 231 14.93 -2.68 -6.68
N VAL A 232 15.38 -2.79 -7.94
CA VAL A 232 16.32 -1.83 -8.56
C VAL A 232 15.76 -0.40 -8.48
N SER A 233 14.50 -0.20 -8.85
CA SER A 233 13.85 1.12 -8.77
C SER A 233 13.82 1.70 -7.34
N LYS A 234 13.71 0.86 -6.30
CA LYS A 234 13.78 1.30 -4.90
C LYS A 234 15.20 1.63 -4.45
N LEU A 235 16.18 0.87 -4.90
CA LEU A 235 17.60 1.15 -4.66
C LEU A 235 18.01 2.48 -5.33
N ASP A 236 17.50 2.72 -6.55
CA ASP A 236 17.78 3.93 -7.33
C ASP A 236 16.97 5.15 -6.86
N ALA A 237 15.79 4.97 -6.26
CA ALA A 237 14.95 6.07 -5.77
C ALA A 237 15.67 6.93 -4.72
N ARG A 238 16.52 6.31 -3.89
CA ARG A 238 17.38 7.02 -2.93
C ARG A 238 18.35 7.98 -3.64
N ARG A 239 18.85 7.58 -4.82
CA ARG A 239 19.73 8.38 -5.68
C ARG A 239 19.00 9.55 -6.35
N ARG A 240 17.72 9.36 -6.73
CA ARG A 240 16.88 10.43 -7.33
C ARG A 240 16.51 11.53 -6.34
N GLN A 241 16.35 11.20 -5.05
CA GLN A 241 16.04 12.22 -4.03
C GLN A 241 17.25 13.11 -3.75
N THR A 242 18.47 12.54 -3.77
CA THR A 242 19.73 13.30 -3.74
C THR A 242 19.95 14.14 -5.00
N GLN A 243 19.61 13.63 -6.19
CA GLN A 243 19.69 14.39 -7.45
C GLN A 243 18.66 15.54 -7.55
N LYS A 244 17.48 15.40 -6.91
CA LYS A 244 16.48 16.48 -6.87
C LYS A 244 16.99 17.73 -6.15
N VAL A 245 17.82 17.59 -5.12
CA VAL A 245 18.39 18.74 -4.40
C VAL A 245 19.45 19.43 -5.26
N ALA A 246 20.32 18.66 -5.93
CA ALA A 246 21.34 19.22 -6.81
C ALA A 246 20.77 20.07 -7.96
N ALA A 247 19.59 19.71 -8.48
CA ALA A 247 18.93 20.45 -9.56
C ALA A 247 18.48 21.88 -9.16
N TRP A 248 18.38 22.20 -7.88
CA TRP A 248 18.05 23.56 -7.41
C TRP A 248 19.27 24.48 -7.33
N PHE A 249 20.47 23.93 -7.25
CA PHE A 249 21.70 24.68 -7.00
C PHE A 249 22.58 24.71 -8.24
N VAL A 250 22.02 25.21 -9.34
CA VAL A 250 22.72 25.38 -10.62
C VAL A 250 23.43 26.74 -10.68
N PRO A 251 24.56 26.87 -11.40
CA PRO A 251 25.21 28.16 -11.62
C PRO A 251 24.38 29.09 -12.52
N TYR A 252 24.46 30.40 -12.27
CA TYR A 252 23.79 31.44 -13.07
C TYR A 252 24.80 32.38 -13.73
N PRO A 253 24.52 32.85 -14.97
CA PRO A 253 25.31 33.91 -15.58
C PRO A 253 25.09 35.22 -14.81
N ALA A 254 26.17 35.98 -14.64
CA ALA A 254 26.14 37.27 -13.99
C ALA A 254 27.05 38.25 -14.72
N HIS A 255 26.60 39.49 -14.83
CA HIS A 255 27.37 40.58 -15.42
C HIS A 255 28.21 41.26 -14.33
N ILE A 256 29.50 41.48 -14.61
CA ILE A 256 30.42 42.17 -13.71
C ILE A 256 30.75 43.56 -14.25
N THR A 257 30.52 44.58 -13.43
CA THR A 257 30.90 45.97 -13.74
C THR A 257 31.89 46.47 -12.70
N THR A 258 32.89 47.22 -13.14
CA THR A 258 33.80 47.93 -12.25
C THR A 258 33.35 49.39 -12.19
N ILE A 259 33.07 49.87 -10.98
CA ILE A 259 32.58 51.22 -10.70
C ILE A 259 33.71 51.94 -9.96
N ASP A 260 34.07 53.13 -10.43
CA ASP A 260 35.00 54.00 -9.72
C ASP A 260 34.20 54.82 -8.68
N GLU A 261 34.49 54.63 -7.40
CA GLU A 261 33.85 55.41 -6.33
C GLU A 261 34.49 56.81 -6.19
N GLU A 262 33.73 57.78 -5.68
CA GLU A 262 34.15 59.18 -5.50
C GLU A 262 35.42 59.34 -4.63
N ASN A 263 35.76 58.32 -3.85
CA ASN A 263 36.97 58.27 -3.01
C ASN A 263 38.22 57.70 -3.73
N GLY A 264 38.15 57.40 -5.03
CA GLY A 264 39.24 56.80 -5.82
C GLY A 264 39.45 55.30 -5.59
N GLN A 265 38.54 54.63 -4.87
CA GLN A 265 38.53 53.18 -4.71
C GLN A 265 37.68 52.53 -5.81
N LYS A 266 38.14 51.39 -6.33
CA LYS A 266 37.40 50.60 -7.33
C LYS A 266 36.47 49.63 -6.62
N ALA A 267 35.19 49.64 -6.99
CA ALA A 267 34.20 48.68 -6.54
C ALA A 267 33.79 47.77 -7.71
N HIS A 268 33.60 46.49 -7.44
CA HIS A 268 33.10 45.52 -8.40
C HIS A 268 31.66 45.17 -8.06
N ARG A 269 30.75 45.40 -9.00
CA ARG A 269 29.33 45.06 -8.90
C ARG A 269 29.03 43.85 -9.76
N ILE A 270 28.38 42.85 -9.19
CA ILE A 270 27.90 41.66 -9.88
C ILE A 270 26.38 41.68 -9.89
N GLU A 271 25.78 41.48 -11.04
CA GLU A 271 24.33 41.46 -11.25
C GLU A 271 23.90 40.14 -11.90
N ILE A 272 22.97 39.43 -11.26
CA ILE A 272 22.42 38.17 -11.75
C ILE A 272 21.07 38.48 -12.40
N GLY A 273 21.09 38.73 -13.71
CA GLY A 273 19.94 39.26 -14.46
C GLY A 273 18.69 38.37 -14.49
N ASP A 274 18.81 37.09 -14.12
CA ASP A 274 17.67 36.16 -14.04
C ASP A 274 16.78 36.41 -12.80
N PHE A 275 17.24 37.19 -11.82
CA PHE A 275 16.50 37.51 -10.59
C PHE A 275 16.25 39.00 -10.45
N ASP A 276 15.05 39.37 -9.97
CA ASP A 276 14.70 40.76 -9.72
C ASP A 276 15.64 41.40 -8.69
N ASN A 277 16.39 42.41 -9.13
CA ASN A 277 17.28 43.23 -8.29
C ASN A 277 18.38 42.46 -7.54
N LEU A 278 18.79 41.27 -8.00
CA LEU A 278 19.84 40.50 -7.33
C LEU A 278 21.23 40.99 -7.75
N HIS A 279 21.81 41.87 -6.94
CA HIS A 279 23.14 42.42 -7.16
C HIS A 279 23.94 42.51 -5.86
N VAL A 280 25.27 42.44 -5.98
CA VAL A 280 26.20 42.63 -4.87
C VAL A 280 27.34 43.53 -5.29
N THR A 281 27.89 44.27 -4.32
CA THR A 281 29.08 45.11 -4.50
C THR A 281 30.16 44.72 -3.49
N ALA A 282 31.41 44.72 -3.94
CA ALA A 282 32.58 44.53 -3.07
C ALA A 282 33.80 45.27 -3.62
N THR A 283 34.80 45.43 -2.77
CA THR A 283 36.06 46.12 -3.10
C THR A 283 36.99 45.30 -3.98
N THR A 284 36.87 43.97 -3.97
CA THR A 284 37.66 43.08 -4.85
C THR A 284 36.73 42.19 -5.67
N LYS A 285 37.20 41.79 -6.86
CA LYS A 285 36.45 40.89 -7.75
C LYS A 285 36.15 39.55 -7.08
N GLU A 286 37.11 38.98 -6.36
CA GLU A 286 36.99 37.71 -5.66
C GLU A 286 35.94 37.77 -4.55
N GLU A 287 35.96 38.85 -3.75
CA GLU A 287 34.98 39.07 -2.70
C GLU A 287 33.57 39.30 -3.26
N ALA A 288 33.46 40.01 -4.39
CA ALA A 288 32.18 40.19 -5.08
C ALA A 288 31.61 38.83 -5.53
N VAL A 289 32.43 37.96 -6.13
CA VAL A 289 32.01 36.62 -6.56
C VAL A 289 31.58 35.75 -5.37
N HIS A 290 32.31 35.82 -4.26
CA HIS A 290 31.97 35.08 -3.05
C HIS A 290 30.62 35.53 -2.49
N ARG A 291 30.41 36.85 -2.32
CA ARG A 291 29.13 37.42 -1.86
C ARG A 291 27.98 37.08 -2.81
N ALA A 292 28.22 37.10 -4.12
CA ALA A 292 27.22 36.75 -5.13
C ALA A 292 26.80 35.27 -5.01
N SER A 293 27.76 34.38 -4.78
CA SER A 293 27.53 32.94 -4.57
C SER A 293 26.68 32.69 -3.31
N GLU A 294 27.01 33.34 -2.18
CA GLU A 294 26.26 33.21 -0.94
C GLU A 294 24.81 33.70 -1.07
N VAL A 295 24.63 34.87 -1.70
CA VAL A 295 23.31 35.46 -1.93
C VAL A 295 22.47 34.60 -2.88
N LEU A 296 23.07 34.08 -3.95
CA LEU A 296 22.42 33.15 -4.87
C LEU A 296 22.02 31.85 -4.16
N LEU A 297 22.93 31.25 -3.39
CA LEU A 297 22.66 30.04 -2.62
C LEU A 297 21.49 30.22 -1.66
N ARG A 298 21.49 31.32 -0.90
CA ARG A 298 20.42 31.65 0.04
C ARG A 298 19.08 31.83 -0.69
N THR A 299 19.09 32.51 -1.82
CA THR A 299 17.88 32.76 -2.63
C THR A 299 17.29 31.45 -3.16
N LEU A 300 18.13 30.60 -3.76
CA LEU A 300 17.72 29.28 -4.27
C LEU A 300 17.23 28.36 -3.14
N ALA A 301 17.88 28.38 -1.96
CA ALA A 301 17.49 27.58 -0.81
C ALA A 301 16.12 28.01 -0.23
N ILE A 302 15.85 29.32 -0.14
CA ILE A 302 14.56 29.84 0.34
C ILE A 302 13.45 29.46 -0.65
N ALA A 303 13.68 29.61 -1.96
CA ALA A 303 12.71 29.24 -2.98
C ALA A 303 12.42 27.72 -2.95
N ALA A 304 13.47 26.89 -2.80
CA ALA A 304 13.34 25.44 -2.64
C ALA A 304 12.52 25.06 -1.39
N GLN A 305 12.75 25.73 -0.27
CA GLN A 305 12.01 25.50 0.98
C GLN A 305 10.52 25.84 0.83
N LYS A 306 10.20 26.92 0.12
CA LYS A 306 8.82 27.38 -0.13
C LYS A 306 8.13 26.63 -1.28
N GLY A 307 8.88 25.87 -2.08
CA GLY A 307 8.36 25.20 -3.29
C GLY A 307 8.06 26.18 -4.43
N GLU A 308 8.69 27.35 -4.43
CA GLU A 308 8.53 28.40 -5.44
C GLU A 308 9.36 28.08 -6.69
N ARG A 309 8.85 28.37 -7.89
CA ARG A 309 9.63 28.19 -9.11
C ARG A 309 10.74 29.24 -9.18
N VAL A 310 11.99 28.78 -9.32
CA VAL A 310 13.12 29.64 -9.67
C VAL A 310 13.24 29.79 -11.19
N PRO A 311 13.66 30.96 -11.68
CA PRO A 311 13.90 31.21 -13.11
C PRO A 311 15.01 30.29 -13.62
N SER A 312 14.94 29.80 -14.86
CA SER A 312 16.04 29.02 -15.42
C SER A 312 17.24 29.93 -15.74
N PRO A 313 18.50 29.49 -15.58
CA PRO A 313 19.66 30.29 -15.97
C PRO A 313 19.58 30.75 -17.42
N GLY A 314 19.84 32.04 -17.66
CA GLY A 314 19.95 32.61 -18.99
C GLY A 314 21.13 32.04 -19.79
N ALA A 315 21.15 32.34 -21.09
CA ALA A 315 22.30 32.01 -21.91
C ALA A 315 23.48 32.94 -21.58
N LEU A 316 24.68 32.37 -21.43
CA LEU A 316 25.92 33.15 -21.41
C LEU A 316 26.13 33.80 -22.80
N PRO A 317 26.35 35.13 -22.86
CA PRO A 317 26.79 35.79 -24.09
C PRO A 317 28.13 35.21 -24.56
N VAL A 318 28.21 34.82 -25.83
CA VAL A 318 29.43 34.24 -26.40
C VAL A 318 30.49 35.34 -26.53
N ASN A 319 31.68 35.12 -25.96
CA ASN A 319 32.85 36.01 -26.00
C ASN A 319 32.71 37.36 -25.27
N ASP A 320 31.83 37.47 -24.28
CA ASP A 320 31.74 38.67 -23.44
C ASP A 320 32.61 38.51 -22.17
N PRO A 321 33.72 39.26 -22.02
CA PRO A 321 34.61 39.15 -20.86
C PRO A 321 33.98 39.67 -19.55
N ASP A 322 32.86 40.40 -19.65
CA ASP A 322 32.15 40.98 -18.52
C ASP A 322 31.04 40.06 -17.99
N TYR A 323 30.93 38.81 -18.49
CA TYR A 323 30.04 37.79 -17.97
C TYR A 323 30.80 36.64 -17.30
N ILE A 324 30.34 36.25 -16.11
CA ILE A 324 30.89 35.13 -15.34
C ILE A 324 29.78 34.22 -14.83
N MET A 325 30.12 32.96 -14.52
CA MET A 325 29.18 32.03 -13.89
C MET A 325 29.33 32.08 -12.37
N ILE A 326 28.24 32.37 -11.67
CA ILE A 326 28.18 32.34 -10.21
C ILE A 326 27.67 30.96 -9.77
N CYS A 327 28.57 30.18 -9.20
CA CYS A 327 28.26 28.86 -8.65
C CYS A 327 27.79 28.98 -7.19
N PRO A 328 26.57 28.56 -6.82
CA PRO A 328 26.05 28.73 -5.45
C PRO A 328 26.72 27.82 -4.41
N LEU A 329 27.32 26.71 -4.82
CA LEU A 329 27.90 25.72 -3.90
C LEU A 329 29.43 25.81 -3.77
N ASN A 330 30.10 26.52 -4.67
CA ASN A 330 31.56 26.60 -4.69
C ASN A 330 32.01 27.97 -5.21
N PRO A 331 32.13 28.98 -4.33
CA PRO A 331 32.55 30.32 -4.72
C PRO A 331 34.03 30.29 -5.17
N GLY A 332 34.26 30.42 -6.48
CA GLY A 332 35.60 30.54 -7.06
C GLY A 332 36.00 29.41 -8.03
N SER A 333 35.21 28.35 -8.19
CA SER A 333 35.46 27.35 -9.23
C SER A 333 34.78 27.75 -10.55
N THR A 334 35.56 27.83 -11.63
CA THR A 334 35.02 27.78 -12.99
C THR A 334 34.24 26.47 -13.17
N PRO A 335 33.04 26.48 -13.78
CA PRO A 335 32.26 25.26 -14.00
C PRO A 335 33.03 24.30 -14.91
N LEU A 336 33.00 23.00 -14.58
CA LEU A 336 33.52 21.90 -15.41
C LEU A 336 32.73 21.74 -16.71
#